data_AF-A0A9X9Q8R6-F1
#
_entry.id   AF-A0A9X9Q8R6-F1
#
_cell.length_a   1.000
_cell.length_b   1.000
_cell.length_c   1.000
_cell.angle_alpha   90.00
_cell.angle_beta   90.00
_cell.angle_gamma   90.00
#
_symmetry.space_group_name_H-M   'P 1'
#
loop_
_entity.id
_entity.type
_entity.pdbx_description
1 polymer ?
#
loop_
_entity_poly.entity_id
_entity_poly.type
_entity_poly.pdbx_seq_one_letter_code
_entity_poly.pdbx_strand_id
1 'polypeptide(L)'
;MPVLVPPAERSQDTRIGTPAWREAAKAITRKAHHLTDRCGQEAVTMWQPKDSVRDPHVARHLCRAAYILPWRFRVEMLKGGGTLEKPPPGEGVTLWKGKMKPPAWHARLPLPMHRDARALQTAEVVHAHARGARLTAARLCRAQHQINGQLRLLLRQREATDRRLSEVRKGLLINQQSCKLRGYRPKSEKVPDKADSMLNWEKEELKSMKRKMEKDMEKSETLLKALASCRDTLAFCCKERLQAVDLMNQPLDKVLEQAGRHSWVNLSHIPSVRPQGQKTPPPDPVGTYTPECARALDEAKRLLMESKDTLLEMTKNEEDVQEQQQEISNRVCASLAQKMRETLELKERMNMTLGLMRGTIHRCTKFSQEMYITRGLIKGPVSKRHLETREKLDRPLVRVYQRHVGTQLPEASRLAQGTDKLQRHISHVEKNLKELLATHKNLTGSLKCKKIGYEVDYNVVRLRLRQRHQHMCYEQAQRLVNDWDPRTPPRAEPDAASK
;
A
#
# COMPACT_ATOMS: atom_id res chain seq x y z
N MET A 1 -44.90 -27.06 -25.72
CA MET A 1 -44.90 -25.89 -24.84
C MET A 1 -44.34 -26.29 -23.48
N PRO A 2 -43.36 -25.55 -22.96
CA PRO A 2 -42.55 -25.89 -21.79
C PRO A 2 -43.26 -25.49 -20.49
N VAL A 3 -42.88 -26.10 -19.37
CA VAL A 3 -42.84 -25.38 -18.08
C VAL A 3 -41.60 -25.84 -17.33
N LEU A 4 -40.56 -25.00 -17.43
CA LEU A 4 -39.50 -24.90 -16.44
C LEU A 4 -40.08 -24.20 -15.20
N VAL A 5 -39.83 -24.73 -14.01
CA VAL A 5 -39.81 -23.93 -12.78
C VAL A 5 -38.40 -24.04 -12.17
N PRO A 6 -37.67 -22.92 -12.00
CA PRO A 6 -36.36 -22.86 -11.35
C PRO A 6 -36.47 -22.72 -9.81
N PRO A 7 -35.35 -22.86 -9.08
CA PRO A 7 -35.28 -22.83 -7.61
C PRO A 7 -35.14 -21.41 -7.06
N ALA A 8 -35.58 -21.19 -5.82
CA ALA A 8 -35.13 -20.10 -4.94
C ALA A 8 -35.66 -20.41 -3.52
N GLU A 9 -34.82 -20.84 -2.57
CA GLU A 9 -33.83 -20.07 -1.80
C GLU A 9 -34.37 -19.64 -0.44
N ARG A 10 -33.42 -19.54 0.50
CA ARG A 10 -33.46 -19.00 1.87
C ARG A 10 -33.81 -20.05 2.93
N SER A 11 -33.02 -20.23 3.97
CA SER A 11 -32.06 -19.31 4.58
C SER A 11 -31.09 -20.05 5.51
N GLN A 12 -29.90 -19.48 5.62
CA GLN A 12 -28.91 -19.74 6.65
C GLN A 12 -29.50 -19.62 8.06
N ASP A 13 -29.18 -20.59 8.92
CA ASP A 13 -29.03 -20.41 10.37
C ASP A 13 -27.66 -20.98 10.76
N THR A 14 -26.69 -20.20 11.24
CA THR A 14 -26.62 -19.35 12.46
C THR A 14 -26.42 -20.11 13.79
N ARG A 15 -25.28 -20.82 13.86
CA ARG A 15 -24.31 -20.80 14.98
C ARG A 15 -24.67 -21.47 16.34
N ILE A 16 -23.60 -21.53 17.16
CA ILE A 16 -23.51 -21.62 18.63
C ILE A 16 -23.16 -23.02 19.18
N GLY A 17 -21.88 -23.42 19.13
CA GLY A 17 -21.35 -24.58 19.87
C GLY A 17 -19.90 -24.99 19.54
N THR A 18 -19.04 -25.12 20.57
CA THR A 18 -17.58 -25.33 20.50
C THR A 18 -17.11 -26.64 19.82
N PRO A 19 -16.02 -26.62 19.03
CA PRO A 19 -15.52 -27.79 18.27
C PRO A 19 -14.86 -28.89 19.11
N ALA A 20 -14.46 -28.61 20.36
CA ALA A 20 -13.75 -29.57 21.23
C ALA A 20 -14.59 -30.80 21.63
N TRP A 21 -15.93 -30.69 21.67
CA TRP A 21 -16.81 -31.82 22.02
C TRP A 21 -17.05 -32.80 20.85
N ARG A 22 -16.85 -32.37 19.60
CA ARG A 22 -17.05 -33.20 18.39
C ARG A 22 -15.85 -34.07 18.03
N GLU A 23 -14.65 -33.71 18.46
CA GLU A 23 -13.43 -34.51 18.21
C GLU A 23 -13.23 -35.63 19.24
N ALA A 24 -13.70 -35.44 20.49
CA ALA A 24 -13.64 -36.48 21.53
C ALA A 24 -14.52 -37.71 21.19
N ALA A 25 -15.71 -37.49 20.61
CA ALA A 25 -16.63 -38.56 20.24
C ALA A 25 -16.16 -39.39 19.02
N LYS A 26 -15.37 -38.80 18.11
CA LYS A 26 -14.74 -39.51 16.97
C LYS A 26 -13.48 -40.30 17.37
N ALA A 27 -12.85 -39.94 18.49
CA ALA A 27 -11.71 -40.67 19.05
C ALA A 27 -12.12 -41.95 19.81
N ILE A 28 -13.32 -42.00 20.40
CA ILE A 28 -13.83 -43.15 21.15
C ILE A 28 -14.32 -44.28 20.22
N THR A 29 -14.91 -43.94 19.07
CA THR A 29 -15.41 -44.92 18.09
C THR A 29 -14.32 -45.65 17.31
N ARG A 30 -13.12 -45.05 17.15
CA ARG A 30 -11.98 -45.70 16.46
C ARG A 30 -11.17 -46.65 17.36
N LYS A 31 -11.21 -46.46 18.69
CA LYS A 31 -10.61 -47.40 19.66
C LYS A 31 -11.41 -48.71 19.80
N ALA A 32 -12.74 -48.66 19.57
CA ALA A 32 -13.61 -49.82 19.66
C ALA A 32 -13.53 -50.77 18.45
N HIS A 33 -13.18 -50.29 17.25
CA HIS A 33 -12.99 -51.15 16.06
C HIS A 33 -11.67 -51.94 16.06
N HIS A 34 -10.64 -51.49 16.79
CA HIS A 34 -9.36 -52.19 16.85
C HIS A 34 -9.30 -53.33 17.88
N LEU A 35 -10.30 -53.48 18.74
CA LEU A 35 -10.41 -54.60 19.69
C LEU A 35 -11.20 -55.78 19.13
N THR A 36 -12.11 -55.54 18.19
CA THR A 36 -12.97 -56.57 17.56
C THR A 36 -12.22 -57.42 16.53
N ASP A 37 -11.25 -56.85 15.81
CA ASP A 37 -10.40 -57.61 14.88
C ASP A 37 -9.40 -58.54 15.61
N ARG A 38 -9.21 -58.34 16.92
CA ARG A 38 -8.31 -59.13 17.78
C ARG A 38 -8.92 -60.44 18.29
N CYS A 39 -10.25 -60.61 18.25
CA CYS A 39 -10.93 -61.83 18.68
C CYS A 39 -11.24 -62.82 17.53
N GLY A 40 -10.97 -62.43 16.28
CA GLY A 40 -11.21 -63.27 15.09
C GLY A 40 -10.05 -64.20 14.70
N GLN A 41 -8.89 -64.12 15.37
CA GLN A 41 -7.67 -64.85 15.01
C GLN A 41 -7.31 -66.04 15.91
N GLU A 42 -8.16 -66.41 16.87
CA GLU A 42 -7.92 -67.56 17.77
C GLU A 42 -8.99 -68.65 17.63
N ALA A 43 -9.52 -68.84 16.41
CA ALA A 43 -10.20 -70.06 16.01
C ALA A 43 -9.18 -71.02 15.39
N VAL A 44 -9.01 -72.18 16.03
CA VAL A 44 -8.20 -73.36 15.61
C VAL A 44 -6.76 -73.43 16.16
N THR A 45 -6.66 -73.53 17.49
CA THR A 45 -5.69 -74.37 18.23
C THR A 45 -6.37 -74.68 19.58
N MET A 46 -6.52 -75.87 20.15
CA MET A 46 -5.94 -77.19 19.98
C MET A 46 -6.92 -78.25 20.55
N TRP A 47 -6.81 -79.48 20.07
CA TRP A 47 -7.42 -80.64 20.73
C TRP A 47 -6.66 -81.00 22.02
N GLN A 48 -7.42 -81.04 23.14
CA GLN A 48 -7.46 -82.08 24.21
C GLN A 48 -6.23 -82.35 25.14
N PRO A 49 -6.40 -83.08 26.27
CA PRO A 49 -7.50 -83.12 27.27
C PRO A 49 -6.99 -83.14 28.74
N LYS A 50 -7.89 -82.96 29.73
CA LYS A 50 -8.10 -83.91 30.85
C LYS A 50 -9.21 -83.48 31.82
N ASP A 51 -9.99 -84.49 32.19
CA ASP A 51 -10.80 -84.67 33.40
C ASP A 51 -12.15 -83.93 33.45
N SER A 52 -13.25 -84.64 33.16
CA SER A 52 -14.17 -85.25 34.16
C SER A 52 -15.27 -84.24 34.55
N VAL A 53 -16.58 -84.48 34.53
CA VAL A 53 -17.38 -85.63 34.96
C VAL A 53 -18.77 -85.52 34.30
N ARG A 54 -19.31 -86.68 33.92
CA ARG A 54 -20.70 -87.16 33.81
C ARG A 54 -21.86 -86.16 33.94
N ASP A 55 -22.81 -86.28 33.01
CA ASP A 55 -24.23 -86.15 33.31
C ASP A 55 -24.90 -87.55 33.18
N PRO A 56 -25.56 -88.08 34.22
CA PRO A 56 -26.16 -89.40 34.25
C PRO A 56 -27.65 -89.28 33.89
N HIS A 57 -28.09 -89.83 32.75
CA HIS A 57 -29.43 -90.44 32.56
C HIS A 57 -29.78 -90.81 31.10
N VAL A 58 -28.81 -90.98 30.19
CA VAL A 58 -29.10 -91.62 28.89
C VAL A 58 -28.15 -92.78 28.59
N ALA A 59 -28.75 -93.96 28.41
CA ALA A 59 -28.09 -95.25 28.22
C ALA A 59 -27.69 -95.50 26.75
N ARG A 60 -26.39 -95.33 26.50
CA ARG A 60 -25.41 -96.08 25.68
C ARG A 60 -25.74 -96.88 24.39
N HIS A 61 -26.97 -97.14 23.92
CA HIS A 61 -27.12 -98.11 22.81
C HIS A 61 -28.23 -97.88 21.75
N LEU A 62 -29.05 -96.82 21.81
CA LEU A 62 -30.27 -96.77 20.97
C LEU A 62 -30.58 -95.53 20.12
N CYS A 63 -29.66 -94.60 19.89
CA CYS A 63 -29.87 -93.60 18.82
C CYS A 63 -28.62 -93.43 17.93
N ARG A 64 -28.26 -94.54 17.27
CA ARG A 64 -27.51 -94.55 16.00
C ARG A 64 -28.38 -93.93 14.91
N ALA A 65 -27.80 -93.09 14.03
CA ALA A 65 -27.86 -93.26 12.57
C ALA A 65 -27.23 -92.07 11.81
N ALA A 66 -25.91 -92.12 11.60
CA ALA A 66 -25.25 -91.73 10.34
C ALA A 66 -23.74 -92.03 10.46
N TYR A 67 -23.39 -93.26 10.06
CA TYR A 67 -22.11 -93.73 9.56
C TYR A 67 -20.81 -93.01 9.99
N ILE A 68 -20.11 -93.66 10.91
CA ILE A 68 -18.65 -93.82 10.85
C ILE A 68 -18.36 -94.93 9.83
N LEU A 69 -17.62 -94.61 8.77
CA LEU A 69 -16.67 -95.55 8.18
C LEU A 69 -15.27 -94.89 8.21
N PRO A 70 -14.25 -95.59 8.73
CA PRO A 70 -12.88 -95.08 8.72
C PRO A 70 -12.35 -95.06 7.28
N TRP A 71 -11.80 -93.93 6.84
CA TRP A 71 -10.95 -93.93 5.66
C TRP A 71 -9.67 -94.70 5.99
N ARG A 72 -9.60 -95.94 5.51
CA ARG A 72 -8.36 -96.69 5.35
C ARG A 72 -7.58 -96.09 4.18
N PHE A 73 -6.25 -96.11 4.27
CA PHE A 73 -5.38 -95.95 3.11
C PHE A 73 -5.79 -96.98 2.04
N ARG A 74 -6.13 -96.52 0.84
CA ARG A 74 -6.15 -97.38 -0.34
C ARG A 74 -4.71 -97.62 -0.74
N VAL A 75 -4.24 -98.84 -0.49
CA VAL A 75 -3.05 -99.38 -1.14
C VAL A 75 -3.48 -99.81 -2.53
N GLU A 76 -3.23 -98.97 -3.54
CA GLU A 76 -3.36 -99.38 -4.94
C GLU A 76 -2.03 -100.02 -5.37
N MET A 77 -2.07 -101.32 -5.63
CA MET A 77 -1.00 -102.03 -6.33
C MET A 77 -1.05 -101.62 -7.79
N LEU A 78 -0.11 -100.78 -8.22
CA LEU A 78 0.09 -100.54 -9.65
C LEU A 78 0.59 -101.86 -10.28
N LYS A 79 0.16 -102.15 -11.51
CA LYS A 79 0.40 -103.43 -12.23
C LYS A 79 1.87 -103.86 -12.40
N GLY A 80 2.84 -103.09 -11.87
CA GLY A 80 4.26 -103.41 -11.76
C GLY A 80 4.77 -103.75 -10.35
N GLY A 81 3.88 -103.93 -9.36
CA GLY A 81 4.25 -104.46 -8.04
C GLY A 81 4.79 -103.45 -7.01
N GLY A 82 4.44 -102.16 -7.11
CA GLY A 82 4.79 -101.14 -6.12
C GLY A 82 3.56 -100.39 -5.57
N THR A 83 3.63 -100.00 -4.29
CA THR A 83 2.59 -99.28 -3.55
C THR A 83 3.02 -97.83 -3.26
N LEU A 84 2.08 -96.86 -3.30
CA LEU A 84 2.36 -95.44 -3.09
C LEU A 84 1.53 -94.89 -1.91
N GLU A 85 2.20 -94.45 -0.84
CA GLU A 85 1.58 -93.82 0.33
C GLU A 85 1.94 -92.32 0.41
N LYS A 86 1.00 -91.47 0.84
CA LYS A 86 1.27 -90.04 1.12
C LYS A 86 0.86 -89.68 2.56
N PRO A 87 1.70 -88.94 3.31
CA PRO A 87 1.38 -88.52 4.69
C PRO A 87 0.82 -87.07 4.79
N PRO A 88 0.14 -86.71 5.91
CA PRO A 88 -0.28 -85.35 6.28
C PRO A 88 0.81 -84.58 7.09
N PRO A 89 0.64 -83.27 7.41
CA PRO A 89 1.75 -82.32 7.57
C PRO A 89 2.38 -82.25 8.97
N GLY A 90 3.67 -81.94 9.04
CA GLY A 90 4.46 -81.63 10.25
C GLY A 90 5.97 -81.74 10.00
N GLU A 91 6.76 -80.82 10.56
CA GLU A 91 8.21 -80.63 10.28
C GLU A 91 9.07 -81.85 10.61
N GLY A 92 9.99 -82.18 9.68
CA GLY A 92 11.04 -83.15 9.93
C GLY A 92 11.48 -83.91 8.69
N VAL A 93 12.10 -83.19 7.75
CA VAL A 93 13.09 -83.66 6.78
C VAL A 93 12.84 -85.03 6.13
N THR A 94 12.36 -85.02 4.88
CA THR A 94 12.88 -85.96 3.89
C THR A 94 13.21 -85.21 2.60
N LEU A 95 14.50 -85.30 2.26
CA LEU A 95 15.10 -84.81 1.03
C LEU A 95 14.39 -85.36 -0.21
N TRP A 96 14.60 -84.64 -1.32
CA TRP A 96 14.34 -85.04 -2.70
C TRP A 96 12.93 -84.77 -3.24
N LYS A 97 12.64 -83.49 -3.46
CA LYS A 97 12.22 -82.91 -4.75
C LYS A 97 11.68 -81.51 -4.51
N GLY A 98 12.49 -80.49 -4.77
CA GLY A 98 12.03 -79.12 -4.74
C GLY A 98 13.14 -78.14 -5.11
N LYS A 99 12.93 -77.36 -6.17
CA LYS A 99 13.57 -76.05 -6.31
C LYS A 99 12.98 -75.15 -5.20
N MET A 100 13.48 -75.32 -3.98
CA MET A 100 13.25 -74.42 -2.85
C MET A 100 14.56 -73.69 -2.61
N LYS A 101 14.52 -72.35 -2.64
CA LYS A 101 15.60 -71.55 -2.04
C LYS A 101 15.73 -72.00 -0.57
N PRO A 102 16.95 -72.22 -0.04
CA PRO A 102 17.10 -72.64 1.35
C PRO A 102 16.51 -71.57 2.28
N PRO A 103 15.90 -71.97 3.43
CA PRO A 103 15.51 -71.02 4.46
C PRO A 103 16.77 -70.31 4.98
N ALA A 104 16.65 -69.04 5.37
CA ALA A 104 17.77 -68.29 5.92
C ALA A 104 18.27 -68.95 7.21
N TRP A 105 19.39 -69.67 7.11
CA TRP A 105 20.12 -70.18 8.25
C TRP A 105 20.47 -68.98 9.14
N HIS A 106 19.90 -68.88 10.33
CA HIS A 106 20.47 -68.03 11.38
C HIS A 106 21.69 -68.77 11.93
N ALA A 107 22.76 -68.79 11.14
CA ALA A 107 24.04 -69.26 11.59
C ALA A 107 24.53 -68.28 12.68
N ARG A 108 24.80 -68.80 13.88
CA ARG A 108 25.50 -68.04 14.95
C ARG A 108 26.99 -67.82 14.63
N LEU A 109 27.42 -68.22 13.42
CA LEU A 109 28.74 -68.02 12.86
C LEU A 109 28.58 -67.35 11.49
N PRO A 110 29.37 -66.30 11.17
CA PRO A 110 29.26 -65.60 9.89
C PRO A 110 29.58 -66.56 8.72
N LEU A 111 28.70 -66.60 7.72
CA LEU A 111 28.89 -67.37 6.49
C LEU A 111 30.15 -66.93 5.72
N PRO A 112 30.81 -67.81 4.94
CA PRO A 112 31.75 -67.37 3.90
C PRO A 112 30.97 -66.42 2.97
N MET A 113 31.50 -65.23 2.67
CA MET A 113 30.81 -64.08 2.03
C MET A 113 29.96 -63.17 2.95
N HIS A 114 29.93 -63.37 4.27
CA HIS A 114 29.23 -62.46 5.19
C HIS A 114 29.74 -61.02 5.08
N ARG A 115 31.05 -60.84 4.85
CA ARG A 115 31.66 -59.53 4.62
C ARG A 115 31.06 -58.85 3.39
N ASP A 116 30.92 -59.55 2.27
CA ASP A 116 30.42 -58.98 1.01
C ASP A 116 28.92 -58.71 1.05
N ALA A 117 28.14 -59.60 1.68
CA ALA A 117 26.72 -59.38 1.92
C ALA A 117 26.47 -58.16 2.85
N ARG A 118 27.31 -58.00 3.90
CA ARG A 118 27.27 -56.80 4.76
C ARG A 118 27.72 -55.56 4.01
N ALA A 119 28.75 -55.66 3.17
CA ALA A 119 29.23 -54.56 2.34
C ALA A 119 28.14 -54.07 1.35
N LEU A 120 27.39 -54.99 0.73
CA LEU A 120 26.26 -54.66 -0.15
C LEU A 120 25.10 -54.01 0.63
N GLN A 121 24.74 -54.55 1.80
CA GLN A 121 23.74 -53.91 2.67
C GLN A 121 24.16 -52.51 3.10
N THR A 122 25.45 -52.31 3.45
CA THR A 122 25.97 -50.97 3.76
C THR A 122 25.97 -50.06 2.55
N ALA A 123 26.29 -50.57 1.35
CA ALA A 123 26.23 -49.80 0.11
C ALA A 123 24.79 -49.36 -0.21
N GLU A 124 23.80 -50.23 -0.01
CA GLU A 124 22.38 -49.88 -0.17
C GLU A 124 21.95 -48.75 0.77
N VAL A 125 22.35 -48.82 2.04
CA VAL A 125 22.07 -47.77 3.05
C VAL A 125 22.77 -46.46 2.68
N VAL A 126 24.05 -46.51 2.28
CA VAL A 126 24.82 -45.35 1.83
C VAL A 126 24.19 -44.71 0.59
N HIS A 127 23.79 -45.51 -0.40
CA HIS A 127 23.12 -45.01 -1.60
C HIS A 127 21.73 -44.46 -1.31
N ALA A 128 20.97 -45.05 -0.38
CA ALA A 128 19.68 -44.52 0.05
C ALA A 128 19.84 -43.18 0.76
N HIS A 129 20.84 -43.06 1.64
CA HIS A 129 21.19 -41.81 2.30
C HIS A 129 21.62 -40.74 1.28
N ALA A 130 22.52 -41.07 0.36
CA ALA A 130 22.96 -40.15 -0.70
C ALA A 130 21.80 -39.67 -1.60
N ARG A 131 20.87 -40.57 -1.97
CA ARG A 131 19.66 -40.19 -2.73
C ARG A 131 18.76 -39.25 -1.95
N GLY A 132 18.51 -39.52 -0.66
CA GLY A 132 17.70 -38.66 0.20
C GLY A 132 18.36 -37.30 0.47
N ALA A 133 19.67 -37.29 0.72
CA ALA A 133 20.47 -36.06 0.89
C ALA A 133 20.45 -35.21 -0.40
N ARG A 134 20.55 -35.83 -1.58
CA ARG A 134 20.42 -35.13 -2.87
C ARG A 134 19.04 -34.51 -3.07
N LEU A 135 17.99 -35.23 -2.70
CA LEU A 135 16.61 -34.75 -2.83
C LEU A 135 16.33 -33.56 -1.90
N THR A 136 16.84 -33.62 -0.65
CA THR A 136 16.73 -32.51 0.30
C THR A 136 17.55 -31.30 -0.16
N ALA A 137 18.78 -31.51 -0.64
CA ALA A 137 19.60 -30.48 -1.24
C ALA A 137 18.90 -29.81 -2.44
N ALA A 138 18.32 -30.60 -3.35
CA ALA A 138 17.57 -30.07 -4.48
C ALA A 138 16.41 -29.17 -4.02
N ARG A 139 15.66 -29.59 -2.99
CA ARG A 139 14.56 -28.80 -2.42
C ARG A 139 15.02 -27.50 -1.76
N LEU A 140 16.12 -27.53 -1.00
CA LEU A 140 16.73 -26.34 -0.39
C LEU A 140 17.24 -25.36 -1.45
N CYS A 141 17.91 -25.89 -2.47
CA CYS A 141 18.41 -25.07 -3.56
C CYS A 141 17.26 -24.47 -4.40
N ARG A 142 16.13 -25.19 -4.60
CA ARG A 142 14.91 -24.61 -5.21
C ARG A 142 14.27 -23.51 -4.35
N ALA A 143 14.20 -23.72 -3.03
CA ALA A 143 13.74 -22.71 -2.07
C ALA A 143 14.60 -21.45 -2.14
N GLN A 144 15.92 -21.61 -2.18
CA GLN A 144 16.87 -20.50 -2.31
C GLN A 144 16.65 -19.70 -3.60
N HIS A 145 16.40 -20.38 -4.73
CA HIS A 145 16.09 -19.70 -6.00
C HIS A 145 14.79 -18.87 -5.91
N GLN A 146 13.77 -19.36 -5.20
CA GLN A 146 12.52 -18.62 -5.00
C GLN A 146 12.71 -17.39 -4.10
N ILE A 147 13.45 -17.55 -3.01
CA ILE A 147 13.83 -16.44 -2.12
C ILE A 147 14.62 -15.39 -2.91
N ASN A 148 15.59 -15.80 -3.73
CA ASN A 148 16.34 -14.89 -4.60
C ASN A 148 15.44 -14.15 -5.61
N GLY A 149 14.46 -14.84 -6.18
CA GLY A 149 13.46 -14.22 -7.07
C GLY A 149 12.64 -13.15 -6.34
N GLN A 150 12.14 -13.46 -5.14
CA GLN A 150 11.40 -12.50 -4.31
C GLN A 150 12.26 -11.32 -3.86
N LEU A 151 13.52 -11.56 -3.49
CA LEU A 151 14.46 -10.50 -3.10
C LEU A 151 14.64 -9.48 -4.24
N ARG A 152 14.77 -9.95 -5.48
CA ARG A 152 14.84 -9.06 -6.66
C ARG A 152 13.55 -8.28 -6.89
N LEU A 153 12.38 -8.91 -6.70
CA LEU A 153 11.09 -8.23 -6.83
C LEU A 153 10.92 -7.15 -5.76
N LEU A 154 11.26 -7.44 -4.51
CA LEU A 154 11.19 -6.49 -3.40
C LEU A 154 12.16 -5.32 -3.58
N LEU A 155 13.37 -5.56 -4.11
CA LEU A 155 14.30 -4.48 -4.47
C LEU A 155 13.73 -3.57 -5.56
N ARG A 156 13.13 -4.14 -6.63
CA ARG A 156 12.50 -3.35 -7.69
C ARG A 156 11.32 -2.52 -7.17
N GLN A 157 10.48 -3.11 -6.32
CA GLN A 157 9.39 -2.37 -5.71
C GLN A 157 9.91 -1.25 -4.80
N ARG A 158 11.01 -1.49 -4.08
CA ARG A 158 11.68 -0.46 -3.27
C ARG A 158 12.15 0.72 -4.11
N GLU A 159 12.72 0.46 -5.29
CA GLU A 159 13.11 1.52 -6.25
C GLU A 159 11.88 2.31 -6.73
N ALA A 160 10.77 1.65 -7.04
CA ALA A 160 9.52 2.31 -7.43
C ALA A 160 8.98 3.20 -6.30
N THR A 161 8.92 2.67 -5.07
CA THR A 161 8.50 3.44 -3.90
C THR A 161 9.45 4.61 -3.60
N ASP A 162 10.76 4.48 -3.82
CA ASP A 162 11.71 5.57 -3.60
C ASP A 162 11.55 6.71 -4.63
N ARG A 163 11.30 6.37 -5.90
CA ARG A 163 10.92 7.34 -6.93
C ARG A 163 9.64 8.08 -6.55
N ARG A 164 8.61 7.35 -6.14
CA ARG A 164 7.33 7.91 -5.72
C ARG A 164 7.47 8.80 -4.47
N LEU A 165 8.31 8.40 -3.52
CA LEU A 165 8.61 9.18 -2.31
C LEU A 165 9.33 10.48 -2.68
N SER A 166 10.24 10.43 -3.66
CA SER A 166 10.89 11.61 -4.22
C SER A 166 9.90 12.59 -4.87
N GLU A 167 8.84 12.09 -5.52
CA GLU A 167 7.75 12.92 -6.04
C GLU A 167 6.90 13.56 -4.93
N VAL A 168 6.64 12.84 -3.84
CA VAL A 168 5.97 13.41 -2.65
C VAL A 168 6.85 14.50 -2.01
N ARG A 169 8.15 14.26 -1.87
CA ARG A 169 9.13 15.25 -1.37
C ARG A 169 9.19 16.48 -2.28
N LYS A 170 9.13 16.30 -3.61
CA LYS A 170 9.02 17.39 -4.58
C LYS A 170 7.73 18.20 -4.37
N GLY A 171 6.60 17.53 -4.14
CA GLY A 171 5.33 18.17 -3.78
C GLY A 171 5.46 19.06 -2.53
N LEU A 172 6.13 18.58 -1.49
CA LEU A 172 6.40 19.37 -0.28
C LEU A 172 7.26 20.60 -0.56
N LEU A 173 8.27 20.50 -1.43
CA LEU A 173 9.08 21.64 -1.84
C LEU A 173 8.25 22.67 -2.63
N ILE A 174 7.42 22.23 -3.58
CA ILE A 174 6.50 23.09 -4.33
C ILE A 174 5.57 23.85 -3.38
N ASN A 175 5.01 23.15 -2.39
CA ASN A 175 4.14 23.75 -1.39
C ASN A 175 4.90 24.81 -0.56
N GLN A 176 6.10 24.50 -0.09
CA GLN A 176 6.94 25.45 0.65
C GLN A 176 7.28 26.70 -0.19
N GLN A 177 7.64 26.51 -1.47
CA GLN A 177 7.90 27.62 -2.40
C GLN A 177 6.63 28.45 -2.63
N SER A 178 5.48 27.80 -2.78
CA SER A 178 4.19 28.47 -2.94
C SER A 178 3.89 29.36 -1.73
N CYS A 179 4.05 28.84 -0.51
CA CYS A 179 3.87 29.61 0.72
C CYS A 179 4.87 30.77 0.84
N LYS A 180 6.16 30.55 0.51
CA LYS A 180 7.19 31.60 0.48
C LYS A 180 6.83 32.72 -0.49
N LEU A 181 6.40 32.38 -1.72
CA LEU A 181 5.97 33.35 -2.73
C LEU A 181 4.78 34.17 -2.24
N ARG A 182 3.76 33.53 -1.65
CA ARG A 182 2.62 34.25 -1.07
C ARG A 182 3.00 35.15 0.11
N GLY A 183 4.15 34.92 0.75
CA GLY A 183 4.73 35.79 1.76
C GLY A 183 5.15 37.19 1.26
N TYR A 184 5.35 37.34 -0.07
CA TYR A 184 5.69 38.63 -0.69
C TYR A 184 4.47 39.52 -0.99
N ARG A 185 3.24 39.05 -0.68
CA ARG A 185 2.03 39.89 -0.77
C ARG A 185 2.15 41.14 0.11
N PRO A 186 1.58 42.29 -0.30
CA PRO A 186 1.57 43.50 0.53
C PRO A 186 0.77 43.28 1.81
N LYS A 187 1.06 44.04 2.87
CA LYS A 187 0.47 43.85 4.22
C LYS A 187 -1.07 43.77 4.20
N SER A 188 -1.74 44.55 3.36
CA SER A 188 -3.19 44.54 3.21
C SER A 188 -3.77 43.23 2.61
N GLU A 189 -2.95 42.45 1.89
CA GLU A 189 -3.32 41.17 1.27
C GLU A 189 -2.79 39.95 2.02
N LYS A 190 -2.05 40.14 3.13
CA LYS A 190 -1.50 39.05 3.95
C LYS A 190 -2.51 38.43 4.92
N VAL A 191 -3.76 38.89 4.90
CA VAL A 191 -4.84 38.30 5.70
C VAL A 191 -5.01 36.83 5.26
N PRO A 192 -5.02 35.86 6.19
CA PRO A 192 -5.14 34.45 5.83
C PRO A 192 -6.42 34.20 5.06
N ASP A 193 -6.27 33.58 3.89
CA ASP A 193 -7.39 33.24 3.02
C ASP A 193 -7.58 31.73 2.87
N LYS A 194 -8.67 31.34 2.18
CA LYS A 194 -8.96 29.93 1.91
C LYS A 194 -7.83 29.22 1.17
N ALA A 195 -7.11 29.92 0.30
CA ALA A 195 -5.99 29.33 -0.43
C ALA A 195 -4.78 29.06 0.49
N ASP A 196 -4.56 29.88 1.53
CA ASP A 196 -3.55 29.62 2.56
C ASP A 196 -3.93 28.39 3.39
N SER A 197 -5.21 28.25 3.75
CA SER A 197 -5.71 27.04 4.43
C SER A 197 -5.54 25.79 3.56
N MET A 198 -5.81 25.89 2.25
CA MET A 198 -5.63 24.78 1.31
C MET A 198 -4.16 24.39 1.13
N LEU A 199 -3.23 25.36 1.14
CA LEU A 199 -1.79 25.08 1.12
C LEU A 199 -1.32 24.39 2.41
N ASN A 200 -1.80 24.83 3.56
CA ASN A 200 -1.48 24.17 4.83
C ASN A 200 -2.05 22.74 4.88
N TRP A 201 -3.27 22.54 4.41
CA TRP A 201 -3.88 21.23 4.31
C TRP A 201 -3.06 20.28 3.42
N GLU A 202 -2.72 20.70 2.20
CA GLU A 202 -1.88 19.90 1.29
C GLU A 202 -0.53 19.55 1.92
N LYS A 203 0.09 20.47 2.67
CA LYS A 203 1.35 20.18 3.37
C LYS A 203 1.20 19.04 4.36
N GLU A 204 0.12 19.02 5.14
CA GLU A 204 -0.11 17.96 6.12
C GLU A 204 -0.47 16.63 5.46
N GLU A 205 -1.24 16.63 4.37
CA GLU A 205 -1.51 15.42 3.58
C GLU A 205 -0.23 14.86 2.92
N LEU A 206 0.61 15.72 2.32
CA LEU A 206 1.86 15.26 1.73
C LEU A 206 2.83 14.71 2.80
N LYS A 207 2.81 15.25 4.02
CA LYS A 207 3.56 14.68 5.15
C LYS A 207 3.00 13.33 5.59
N SER A 208 1.67 13.16 5.60
CA SER A 208 1.04 11.89 5.97
C SER A 208 1.41 10.79 4.95
N MET A 209 1.34 11.11 3.65
CA MET A 209 1.79 10.23 2.56
C MET A 209 3.27 9.88 2.68
N LYS A 210 4.14 10.88 2.91
CA LYS A 210 5.57 10.66 3.11
C LYS A 210 5.83 9.65 4.24
N ARG A 211 5.19 9.84 5.40
CA ARG A 211 5.33 8.92 6.54
C ARG A 211 4.83 7.51 6.22
N LYS A 212 3.71 7.38 5.50
CA LYS A 212 3.15 6.09 5.06
C LYS A 212 4.17 5.33 4.21
N MET A 213 4.76 6.01 3.22
CA MET A 213 5.78 5.42 2.35
C MET A 213 7.09 5.10 3.08
N GLU A 214 7.54 5.96 4.00
CA GLU A 214 8.74 5.69 4.82
C GLU A 214 8.54 4.45 5.70
N LYS A 215 7.33 4.26 6.26
CA LYS A 215 6.99 3.05 7.02
C LYS A 215 7.02 1.79 6.14
N ASP A 216 6.54 1.87 4.90
CA ASP A 216 6.62 0.75 3.96
C ASP A 216 8.07 0.45 3.56
N MET A 217 8.92 1.48 3.41
CA MET A 217 10.35 1.32 3.19
C MET A 217 11.05 0.63 4.38
N GLU A 218 10.74 1.02 5.61
CA GLU A 218 11.27 0.38 6.83
C GLU A 218 10.86 -1.09 6.92
N LYS A 219 9.57 -1.41 6.70
CA LYS A 219 9.09 -2.79 6.64
C LYS A 219 9.81 -3.59 5.56
N SER A 220 9.94 -3.04 4.36
CA SER A 220 10.65 -3.70 3.25
C SER A 220 12.11 -3.99 3.58
N GLU A 221 12.78 -3.10 4.32
CA GLU A 221 14.17 -3.29 4.75
C GLU A 221 14.30 -4.42 5.77
N THR A 222 13.39 -4.50 6.75
CA THR A 222 13.38 -5.61 7.70
C THR A 222 13.16 -6.96 7.01
N LEU A 223 12.27 -6.98 6.01
CA LEU A 223 12.01 -8.18 5.21
C LEU A 223 13.19 -8.56 4.32
N LEU A 224 13.88 -7.60 3.69
CA LEU A 224 15.08 -7.85 2.90
C LEU A 224 16.19 -8.49 3.75
N LYS A 225 16.40 -8.00 4.99
CA LYS A 225 17.38 -8.58 5.92
C LYS A 225 17.00 -10.01 6.30
N ALA A 226 15.72 -10.27 6.60
CA ALA A 226 15.23 -11.61 6.92
C ALA A 226 15.35 -12.57 5.73
N LEU A 227 15.00 -12.13 4.52
CA LEU A 227 15.14 -12.92 3.29
C LEU A 227 16.60 -13.23 2.95
N ALA A 228 17.52 -12.27 3.15
CA ALA A 228 18.95 -12.49 2.94
C ALA A 228 19.51 -13.51 3.94
N SER A 229 19.16 -13.39 5.23
CA SER A 229 19.54 -14.37 6.25
C SER A 229 18.99 -15.76 5.93
N CYS A 230 17.72 -15.86 5.52
CA CYS A 230 17.09 -17.12 5.12
C CYS A 230 17.75 -17.73 3.87
N ARG A 231 18.15 -16.91 2.89
CA ARG A 231 18.91 -17.38 1.72
C ARG A 231 20.24 -18.00 2.14
N ASP A 232 20.95 -17.37 3.07
CA ASP A 232 22.28 -17.82 3.50
C ASP A 232 22.19 -19.09 4.36
N THR A 233 21.16 -19.23 5.20
CA THR A 233 20.89 -20.48 5.94
C THR A 233 20.50 -21.62 5.00
N LEU A 234 19.65 -21.38 4.00
CA LEU A 234 19.33 -22.36 2.96
C LEU A 234 20.56 -22.78 2.15
N ALA A 235 21.46 -21.84 1.83
CA ALA A 235 22.70 -22.11 1.13
C ALA A 235 23.65 -22.97 1.95
N PHE A 236 23.78 -22.66 3.26
CA PHE A 236 24.58 -23.45 4.19
C PHE A 236 24.06 -24.89 4.30
N CYS A 237 22.76 -25.05 4.54
CA CYS A 237 22.12 -26.37 4.58
C CYS A 237 22.27 -27.11 3.23
N CYS A 238 22.09 -26.45 2.08
CA CYS A 238 22.25 -27.11 0.77
C CYS A 238 23.70 -27.60 0.58
N LYS A 239 24.71 -26.79 0.92
CA LYS A 239 26.13 -27.16 0.83
C LYS A 239 26.49 -28.35 1.71
N GLU A 240 26.03 -28.34 2.96
CA GLU A 240 26.32 -29.40 3.93
C GLU A 240 25.69 -30.73 3.49
N ARG A 241 24.46 -30.70 2.94
CA ARG A 241 23.82 -31.91 2.38
C ARG A 241 24.50 -32.43 1.11
N LEU A 242 25.12 -31.55 0.30
CA LEU A 242 25.79 -31.95 -0.94
C LEU A 242 27.11 -32.71 -0.69
N GLN A 243 27.75 -32.55 0.47
CA GLN A 243 28.98 -33.29 0.84
C GLN A 243 28.77 -34.82 0.88
N ALA A 244 27.53 -35.29 1.08
CA ALA A 244 27.20 -36.71 1.14
C ALA A 244 26.88 -37.33 -0.25
N VAL A 245 27.07 -36.59 -1.36
CA VAL A 245 26.51 -36.93 -2.68
C VAL A 245 27.54 -36.90 -3.83
N ASP A 246 28.84 -36.94 -3.52
CA ASP A 246 29.95 -36.70 -4.47
C ASP A 246 29.98 -37.60 -5.73
N LEU A 247 29.28 -38.75 -5.74
CA LEU A 247 29.36 -39.75 -6.82
C LEU A 247 28.12 -39.82 -7.75
N MET A 248 27.13 -38.94 -7.61
CA MET A 248 25.92 -38.99 -8.45
C MET A 248 25.88 -37.85 -9.50
N ASN A 249 25.63 -38.20 -10.76
CA ASN A 249 25.74 -37.29 -11.93
C ASN A 249 24.39 -36.68 -12.41
N GLN A 250 23.27 -36.94 -11.74
CA GLN A 250 21.95 -36.44 -12.18
C GLN A 250 21.69 -34.99 -11.72
N PRO A 251 21.36 -34.02 -12.60
CA PRO A 251 21.11 -32.64 -12.17
C PRO A 251 19.97 -32.55 -11.15
N LEU A 252 20.10 -31.66 -10.16
CA LEU A 252 19.20 -31.55 -9.00
C LEU A 252 17.73 -31.28 -9.39
N ASP A 253 17.51 -30.51 -10.46
CA ASP A 253 16.15 -30.22 -10.94
C ASP A 253 15.41 -31.49 -11.41
N LYS A 254 16.12 -32.40 -12.10
CA LYS A 254 15.54 -33.69 -12.54
C LYS A 254 15.21 -34.60 -11.35
N VAL A 255 15.94 -34.50 -10.25
CA VAL A 255 15.67 -35.27 -9.02
C VAL A 255 14.34 -34.83 -8.39
N LEU A 256 14.02 -33.53 -8.42
CA LEU A 256 12.74 -33.01 -7.91
C LEU A 256 11.56 -33.37 -8.80
N GLU A 257 11.75 -33.31 -10.12
CA GLU A 257 10.72 -33.70 -11.09
C GLU A 257 10.40 -35.19 -10.98
N GLN A 258 11.42 -36.05 -10.88
CA GLN A 258 11.26 -37.48 -10.69
C GLN A 258 10.58 -37.85 -9.36
N ALA A 259 10.71 -37.00 -8.33
CA ALA A 259 10.03 -37.19 -7.06
C ALA A 259 8.51 -36.90 -7.13
N GLY A 260 8.02 -36.31 -8.22
CA GLY A 260 6.59 -36.21 -8.56
C GLY A 260 5.76 -35.26 -7.68
N ARG A 261 6.38 -34.32 -6.95
CA ARG A 261 5.68 -33.40 -6.03
C ARG A 261 5.82 -31.92 -6.42
N HIS A 262 4.77 -31.35 -7.01
CA HIS A 262 4.72 -29.92 -7.34
C HIS A 262 4.86 -28.98 -6.13
N SER A 263 4.42 -29.40 -4.92
CA SER A 263 4.61 -28.63 -3.68
C SER A 263 6.05 -28.56 -3.19
N TRP A 264 6.95 -29.39 -3.73
CA TRP A 264 8.40 -29.31 -3.49
C TRP A 264 9.09 -28.42 -4.51
N VAL A 265 8.43 -28.15 -5.64
CA VAL A 265 8.90 -27.26 -6.70
C VAL A 265 8.49 -25.82 -6.44
N ASN A 266 7.32 -25.57 -5.83
CA ASN A 266 6.83 -24.23 -5.45
C ASN A 266 6.43 -24.18 -3.97
N LEU A 267 7.20 -23.45 -3.15
CA LEU A 267 6.95 -23.29 -1.72
C LEU A 267 5.67 -22.53 -1.39
N SER A 268 5.25 -21.62 -2.28
CA SER A 268 4.04 -20.82 -2.10
C SER A 268 2.77 -21.50 -2.59
N HIS A 269 2.86 -22.72 -3.12
CA HIS A 269 1.69 -23.46 -3.60
C HIS A 269 1.06 -24.22 -2.42
N ILE A 270 -0.26 -24.05 -2.23
CA ILE A 270 -1.02 -24.78 -1.21
C ILE A 270 -0.89 -26.29 -1.47
N PRO A 271 -0.58 -27.13 -0.49
CA PRO A 271 -0.46 -28.57 -0.71
C PRO A 271 -1.74 -29.14 -1.33
N SER A 272 -1.61 -29.84 -2.47
CA SER A 272 -2.73 -30.56 -3.09
C SER A 272 -3.29 -31.61 -2.11
N VAL A 273 -4.62 -31.78 -2.12
CA VAL A 273 -5.38 -32.71 -1.25
C VAL A 273 -4.95 -34.17 -1.43
N ARG A 274 -4.27 -34.52 -2.54
CA ARG A 274 -3.67 -35.83 -2.77
C ARG A 274 -2.20 -35.66 -3.13
N PRO A 275 -1.28 -35.80 -2.17
CA PRO A 275 0.13 -35.73 -2.50
C PRO A 275 0.55 -36.99 -3.26
N GLN A 276 0.63 -36.91 -4.58
CA GLN A 276 1.29 -37.92 -5.41
C GLN A 276 2.79 -37.93 -5.05
N GLY A 277 3.41 -39.10 -4.80
CA GLY A 277 4.84 -39.23 -4.44
C GLY A 277 5.12 -39.54 -2.96
N GLN A 278 6.40 -39.77 -2.60
CA GLN A 278 6.83 -40.15 -1.24
C GLN A 278 6.62 -39.00 -0.23
N LYS A 279 6.08 -39.28 0.97
CA LYS A 279 5.92 -38.26 2.03
C LYS A 279 7.29 -37.72 2.44
N THR A 280 7.38 -36.42 2.76
CA THR A 280 8.57 -35.88 3.42
C THR A 280 8.82 -36.69 4.69
N PRO A 281 9.98 -37.33 4.85
CA PRO A 281 10.29 -38.03 6.09
C PRO A 281 10.23 -37.04 7.26
N PRO A 282 9.84 -37.49 8.47
CA PRO A 282 9.93 -36.65 9.66
C PRO A 282 11.38 -36.19 9.86
N PRO A 283 11.60 -34.98 10.41
CA PRO A 283 12.94 -34.49 10.66
C PRO A 283 13.67 -35.44 11.63
N ASP A 284 14.86 -35.88 11.23
CA ASP A 284 15.71 -36.81 11.98
C ASP A 284 17.11 -36.18 12.11
N PRO A 285 17.68 -36.05 13.32
CA PRO A 285 19.01 -35.46 13.52
C PRO A 285 20.14 -36.19 12.78
N VAL A 286 20.01 -37.50 12.53
CA VAL A 286 21.02 -38.32 11.82
C VAL A 286 20.60 -38.61 10.38
N GLY A 287 19.32 -38.42 10.07
CA GLY A 287 18.73 -38.74 8.78
C GLY A 287 19.07 -37.74 7.66
N THR A 288 18.57 -38.06 6.46
CA THR A 288 18.77 -37.22 5.26
C THR A 288 18.06 -35.86 5.33
N TYR A 289 17.03 -35.75 6.16
CA TYR A 289 16.23 -34.55 6.38
C TYR A 289 16.36 -34.11 7.84
N THR A 290 17.26 -33.16 8.10
CA THR A 290 17.54 -32.68 9.46
C THR A 290 16.49 -31.68 9.94
N PRO A 291 16.34 -31.52 11.27
CA PRO A 291 15.50 -30.46 11.83
C PRO A 291 15.93 -29.05 11.38
N GLU A 292 17.21 -28.84 11.07
CA GLU A 292 17.71 -27.56 10.55
C GLU A 292 17.20 -27.27 9.15
N CYS A 293 17.22 -28.27 8.26
CA CYS A 293 16.65 -28.18 6.92
C CYS A 293 15.13 -27.94 6.96
N ALA A 294 14.43 -28.58 7.91
CA ALA A 294 13.01 -28.38 8.11
C ALA A 294 12.68 -26.93 8.54
N ARG A 295 13.39 -26.44 9.57
CA ARG A 295 13.25 -25.06 10.05
C ARG A 295 13.52 -24.04 8.95
N ALA A 296 14.60 -24.20 8.19
CA ALA A 296 14.95 -23.29 7.10
C ALA A 296 13.89 -23.27 5.98
N LEU A 297 13.31 -24.43 5.64
CA LEU A 297 12.24 -24.50 4.63
C LEU A 297 10.92 -23.90 5.10
N ASP A 298 10.57 -24.06 6.38
CA ASP A 298 9.34 -23.48 6.92
C ASP A 298 9.46 -21.96 7.12
N GLU A 299 10.63 -21.49 7.54
CA GLU A 299 10.96 -20.06 7.55
C GLU A 299 10.89 -19.46 6.14
N ALA A 300 11.44 -20.14 5.13
CA ALA A 300 11.38 -19.70 3.74
C ALA A 300 9.93 -19.58 3.26
N LYS A 301 9.05 -20.55 3.54
CA LYS A 301 7.63 -20.45 3.17
C LYS A 301 6.94 -19.26 3.82
N ARG A 302 7.17 -19.06 5.13
CA ARG A 302 6.59 -17.94 5.88
C ARG A 302 7.02 -16.60 5.28
N LEU A 303 8.32 -16.42 5.07
CA LEU A 303 8.87 -15.18 4.50
C LEU A 303 8.41 -14.95 3.06
N LEU A 304 8.23 -16.01 2.25
CA LEU A 304 7.68 -15.90 0.90
C LEU A 304 6.21 -15.45 0.87
N MET A 305 5.42 -15.82 1.87
CA MET A 305 4.04 -15.36 1.98
C MET A 305 4.00 -13.90 2.44
N GLU A 306 4.74 -13.59 3.52
CA GLU A 306 4.85 -12.24 4.05
C GLU A 306 5.42 -11.25 3.01
N SER A 307 6.40 -11.67 2.20
CA SER A 307 6.94 -10.82 1.13
C SER A 307 5.93 -10.55 0.01
N LYS A 308 5.05 -11.51 -0.30
CA LYS A 308 4.02 -11.32 -1.33
C LYS A 308 2.92 -10.38 -0.83
N ASP A 309 2.47 -10.57 0.40
CA ASP A 309 1.44 -9.72 0.99
C ASP A 309 1.95 -8.27 1.12
N THR A 310 3.18 -8.09 1.58
CA THR A 310 3.81 -6.76 1.66
C THR A 310 4.03 -6.11 0.29
N LEU A 311 4.41 -6.88 -0.74
CA LEU A 311 4.50 -6.37 -2.11
C LEU A 311 3.14 -5.85 -2.61
N LEU A 312 2.07 -6.60 -2.39
CA LEU A 312 0.72 -6.19 -2.78
C LEU A 312 0.25 -4.94 -2.04
N GLU A 313 0.55 -4.83 -0.74
CA GLU A 313 0.28 -3.62 0.04
C GLU A 313 1.08 -2.42 -0.48
N MET A 314 2.37 -2.60 -0.78
CA MET A 314 3.25 -1.54 -1.29
C MET A 314 2.80 -1.03 -2.67
N THR A 315 2.41 -1.91 -3.59
CA THR A 315 1.91 -1.51 -4.91
C THR A 315 0.60 -0.74 -4.79
N LYS A 316 -0.33 -1.22 -3.95
CA LYS A 316 -1.59 -0.51 -3.70
C LYS A 316 -1.35 0.86 -3.06
N ASN A 317 -0.45 0.93 -2.08
CA ASN A 317 -0.11 2.20 -1.43
C ASN A 317 0.54 3.19 -2.38
N GLU A 318 1.34 2.73 -3.35
CA GLU A 318 1.95 3.55 -4.39
C GLU A 318 0.89 4.20 -5.29
N GLU A 319 -0.06 3.39 -5.79
CA GLU A 319 -1.19 3.83 -6.62
C GLU A 319 -2.09 4.81 -5.86
N ASP A 320 -2.50 4.47 -4.63
CA ASP A 320 -3.31 5.33 -3.76
C ASP A 320 -2.63 6.70 -3.55
N VAL A 321 -1.32 6.70 -3.27
CA VAL A 321 -0.55 7.94 -3.07
C VAL A 321 -0.45 8.73 -4.36
N GLN A 322 -0.37 8.07 -5.53
CA GLN A 322 -0.38 8.73 -6.84
C GLN A 322 -1.68 9.48 -7.10
N GLU A 323 -2.81 8.81 -6.94
CA GLU A 323 -4.13 9.40 -7.16
C GLU A 323 -4.39 10.55 -6.18
N GLN A 324 -4.14 10.31 -4.89
CA GLN A 324 -4.36 11.32 -3.86
C GLN A 324 -3.47 12.56 -4.07
N GLN A 325 -2.18 12.38 -4.40
CA GLN A 325 -1.30 13.53 -4.67
C GLN A 325 -1.81 14.35 -5.86
N GLN A 326 -2.28 13.68 -6.91
CA GLN A 326 -2.77 14.33 -8.11
C GLN A 326 -4.08 15.10 -7.84
N GLU A 327 -4.99 14.51 -7.08
CA GLU A 327 -6.25 15.14 -6.67
C GLU A 327 -6.00 16.37 -5.79
N ILE A 328 -5.17 16.22 -4.74
CA ILE A 328 -4.82 17.32 -3.83
C ILE A 328 -4.19 18.46 -4.60
N SER A 329 -3.20 18.17 -5.45
CA SER A 329 -2.52 19.16 -6.27
C SER A 329 -3.49 19.93 -7.18
N ASN A 330 -4.41 19.22 -7.85
CA ASN A 330 -5.44 19.83 -8.69
C ASN A 330 -6.36 20.73 -7.86
N ARG A 331 -6.79 20.28 -6.68
CA ARG A 331 -7.68 21.03 -5.79
C ARG A 331 -7.05 22.33 -5.29
N VAL A 332 -5.77 22.31 -4.90
CA VAL A 332 -5.09 23.54 -4.48
C VAL A 332 -4.82 24.46 -5.68
N CYS A 333 -4.46 23.93 -6.84
CA CYS A 333 -4.31 24.73 -8.06
C CYS A 333 -5.61 25.42 -8.45
N ALA A 334 -6.76 24.73 -8.37
CA ALA A 334 -8.07 25.30 -8.62
C ALA A 334 -8.40 26.42 -7.62
N SER A 335 -8.12 26.22 -6.32
CA SER A 335 -8.32 27.24 -5.29
C SER A 335 -7.47 28.48 -5.51
N LEU A 336 -6.20 28.33 -5.92
CA LEU A 336 -5.32 29.44 -6.24
C LEU A 336 -5.78 30.18 -7.50
N ALA A 337 -6.18 29.45 -8.55
CA ALA A 337 -6.70 30.03 -9.77
C ALA A 337 -8.01 30.79 -9.53
N GLN A 338 -8.88 30.29 -8.64
CA GLN A 338 -10.07 31.00 -8.21
C GLN A 338 -9.71 32.29 -7.47
N LYS A 339 -8.82 32.23 -6.47
CA LYS A 339 -8.37 33.42 -5.74
C LYS A 339 -7.76 34.48 -6.66
N MET A 340 -7.00 34.05 -7.66
CA MET A 340 -6.40 34.92 -8.67
C MET A 340 -7.48 35.63 -9.52
N ARG A 341 -8.53 34.91 -9.95
CA ARG A 341 -9.67 35.49 -10.69
C ARG A 341 -10.43 36.52 -9.85
N GLU A 342 -10.76 36.20 -8.61
CA GLU A 342 -11.44 37.13 -7.69
C GLU A 342 -10.61 38.40 -7.46
N THR A 343 -9.28 38.27 -7.36
CA THR A 343 -8.38 39.41 -7.19
C THR A 343 -8.31 40.28 -8.45
N LEU A 344 -8.38 39.67 -9.63
CA LEU A 344 -8.45 40.37 -10.91
C LEU A 344 -9.75 41.18 -11.04
N GLU A 345 -10.90 40.56 -10.74
CA GLU A 345 -12.20 41.24 -10.75
C GLU A 345 -12.23 42.45 -9.80
N LEU A 346 -11.69 42.29 -8.60
CA LEU A 346 -11.62 43.38 -7.63
C LEU A 346 -10.69 44.51 -8.10
N LYS A 347 -9.55 44.16 -8.72
CA LYS A 347 -8.63 45.14 -9.34
C LYS A 347 -9.34 45.94 -10.43
N GLU A 348 -10.12 45.28 -11.29
CA GLU A 348 -10.86 45.93 -12.37
C GLU A 348 -11.96 46.86 -11.84
N ARG A 349 -12.75 46.40 -10.85
CA ARG A 349 -13.76 47.24 -10.18
C ARG A 349 -13.14 48.49 -9.56
N MET A 350 -12.02 48.35 -8.83
CA MET A 350 -11.30 49.48 -8.25
C MET A 350 -10.79 50.47 -9.30
N ASN A 351 -10.29 49.97 -10.44
CA ASN A 351 -9.83 50.80 -11.54
C ASN A 351 -10.99 51.61 -12.16
N MET A 352 -12.15 50.98 -12.34
CA MET A 352 -13.37 51.67 -12.81
C MET A 352 -13.82 52.76 -11.84
N THR A 353 -13.86 52.47 -10.53
CA THR A 353 -14.21 53.46 -9.50
C THR A 353 -13.24 54.64 -9.49
N LEU A 354 -11.93 54.40 -9.64
CA LEU A 354 -10.95 55.48 -9.77
C LEU A 354 -11.21 56.35 -11.00
N GLY A 355 -11.59 55.76 -12.13
CA GLY A 355 -11.99 56.49 -13.33
C GLY A 355 -13.19 57.42 -13.08
N LEU A 356 -14.25 56.91 -12.44
CA LEU A 356 -15.43 57.70 -12.08
C LEU A 356 -15.09 58.84 -11.11
N MET A 357 -14.27 58.56 -10.10
CA MET A 357 -13.85 59.56 -9.12
C MET A 357 -13.02 60.68 -9.73
N ARG A 358 -12.14 60.39 -10.71
CA ARG A 358 -11.41 61.44 -11.44
C ARG A 358 -12.35 62.42 -12.13
N GLY A 359 -13.40 61.93 -12.78
CA GLY A 359 -14.43 62.77 -13.41
C GLY A 359 -15.18 63.63 -12.39
N THR A 360 -15.54 63.06 -11.24
CA THR A 360 -16.21 63.80 -10.16
C THR A 360 -15.30 64.84 -9.51
N ILE A 361 -14.04 64.51 -9.24
CA ILE A 361 -13.04 65.47 -8.72
C ILE A 361 -12.87 66.63 -9.71
N HIS A 362 -12.76 66.35 -11.01
CA HIS A 362 -12.64 67.40 -12.02
C HIS A 362 -13.86 68.33 -12.04
N ARG A 363 -15.08 67.77 -12.02
CA ARG A 363 -16.32 68.56 -11.95
C ARG A 363 -16.41 69.40 -10.67
N CYS A 364 -16.14 68.82 -9.50
CA CYS A 364 -16.15 69.54 -8.23
C CYS A 364 -15.08 70.64 -8.18
N THR A 365 -13.90 70.41 -8.77
CA THR A 365 -12.83 71.42 -8.87
C THR A 365 -13.29 72.60 -9.73
N LYS A 366 -13.89 72.32 -10.90
CA LYS A 366 -14.44 73.35 -11.79
C LYS A 366 -15.55 74.14 -11.11
N PHE A 367 -16.52 73.48 -10.47
CA PHE A 367 -17.59 74.16 -9.72
C PHE A 367 -17.03 75.02 -8.59
N SER A 368 -16.03 74.53 -7.84
CA SER A 368 -15.37 75.34 -6.81
C SER A 368 -14.74 76.61 -7.40
N GLN A 369 -14.03 76.51 -8.53
CA GLN A 369 -13.46 77.66 -9.23
C GLN A 369 -14.53 78.67 -9.67
N GLU A 370 -15.64 78.20 -10.25
CA GLU A 370 -16.77 79.06 -10.66
C GLU A 370 -17.42 79.78 -9.48
N MET A 371 -17.54 79.12 -8.32
CA MET A 371 -18.03 79.74 -7.08
C MET A 371 -17.07 80.80 -6.56
N TYR A 372 -15.76 80.56 -6.66
CA TYR A 372 -14.73 81.54 -6.32
C TYR A 372 -14.77 82.77 -7.22
N ILE A 373 -14.96 82.58 -8.53
CA ILE A 373 -15.16 83.68 -9.49
C ILE A 373 -16.42 84.46 -9.12
N THR A 374 -17.55 83.78 -8.91
CA THR A 374 -18.83 84.40 -8.50
C THR A 374 -18.70 85.20 -7.21
N ARG A 375 -17.95 84.67 -6.21
CA ARG A 375 -17.67 85.39 -4.96
C ARG A 375 -16.88 86.68 -5.21
N GLY A 376 -15.91 86.63 -6.13
CA GLY A 376 -15.16 87.80 -6.57
C GLY A 376 -16.05 88.84 -7.26
N LEU A 377 -16.98 88.41 -8.11
CA LEU A 377 -17.93 89.30 -8.80
C LEU A 377 -18.90 89.99 -7.81
N ILE A 378 -19.45 89.26 -6.84
CA ILE A 378 -20.38 89.82 -5.83
C ILE A 378 -19.69 90.86 -4.94
N LYS A 379 -18.41 90.67 -4.60
CA LYS A 379 -17.62 91.63 -3.80
C LYS A 379 -17.10 92.83 -4.63
N GLY A 380 -17.36 92.86 -5.93
CA GLY A 380 -16.84 93.84 -6.88
C GLY A 380 -15.36 93.66 -7.21
N PRO A 381 -14.81 94.41 -8.17
CA PRO A 381 -13.49 94.12 -8.75
C PRO A 381 -12.37 94.12 -7.69
N VAL A 382 -11.68 92.98 -7.61
CA VAL A 382 -10.43 92.79 -6.83
C VAL A 382 -9.20 92.89 -7.75
N SER A 383 -9.38 92.78 -9.08
CA SER A 383 -8.33 92.82 -10.10
C SER A 383 -8.72 93.74 -11.26
N LYS A 384 -7.73 94.40 -11.88
CA LYS A 384 -7.89 95.31 -13.05
C LYS A 384 -8.62 94.68 -14.24
N ARG A 385 -8.68 93.34 -14.33
CA ARG A 385 -9.37 92.63 -15.43
C ARG A 385 -10.90 92.55 -15.26
N HIS A 386 -11.44 93.00 -14.12
CA HIS A 386 -12.89 92.94 -13.82
C HIS A 386 -13.56 94.33 -13.82
N LEU A 387 -12.95 95.33 -14.47
CA LEU A 387 -13.44 96.71 -14.50
C LEU A 387 -14.82 96.87 -15.16
N GLU A 388 -15.25 95.90 -15.97
CA GLU A 388 -16.58 95.87 -16.61
C GLU A 388 -17.71 95.45 -15.64
N THR A 389 -17.38 95.00 -14.42
CA THR A 389 -18.37 94.58 -13.43
C THR A 389 -18.70 95.70 -12.45
N ARG A 390 -20.01 95.88 -12.22
CA ARG A 390 -20.65 97.04 -11.58
C ARG A 390 -20.03 97.45 -10.22
N GLU A 391 -20.27 98.71 -9.85
CA GLU A 391 -19.70 99.40 -8.68
C GLU A 391 -19.92 98.70 -7.33
N LYS A 392 -18.95 98.82 -6.42
CA LYS A 392 -19.00 98.27 -5.05
C LYS A 392 -20.03 99.00 -4.18
N LEU A 393 -20.63 98.27 -3.23
CA LEU A 393 -21.50 98.82 -2.18
C LEU A 393 -20.77 99.78 -1.22
N ASP A 394 -19.44 99.74 -1.16
CA ASP A 394 -18.61 100.61 -0.32
C ASP A 394 -18.30 101.99 -0.94
N ARG A 395 -18.92 102.33 -2.08
CA ARG A 395 -18.68 103.60 -2.76
C ARG A 395 -18.99 104.79 -1.84
N PRO A 396 -18.25 105.92 -1.96
CA PRO A 396 -18.44 107.09 -1.11
C PRO A 396 -19.90 107.56 -1.04
N LEU A 397 -20.64 107.46 -2.15
CA LEU A 397 -22.07 107.80 -2.22
C LEU A 397 -22.95 106.96 -1.28
N VAL A 398 -22.74 105.65 -1.23
CA VAL A 398 -23.50 104.73 -0.35
C VAL A 398 -23.08 104.93 1.10
N ARG A 399 -21.78 105.15 1.35
CA ARG A 399 -21.27 105.49 2.69
C ARG A 399 -21.85 106.80 3.20
N VAL A 400 -22.02 107.81 2.36
CA VAL A 400 -22.67 109.09 2.73
C VAL A 400 -24.15 108.87 3.00
N TYR A 401 -24.85 108.10 2.17
CA TYR A 401 -26.26 107.76 2.38
C TYR A 401 -26.49 107.01 3.71
N GLN A 402 -25.61 106.08 4.07
CA GLN A 402 -25.66 105.28 5.30
C GLN A 402 -25.23 106.04 6.57
N ARG A 403 -24.77 107.30 6.49
CA ARG A 403 -24.45 108.12 7.67
C ARG A 403 -25.69 108.59 8.43
N HIS A 404 -26.85 108.63 7.78
CA HIS A 404 -28.13 108.96 8.43
C HIS A 404 -28.71 107.74 9.16
N VAL A 405 -29.31 107.97 10.33
CA VAL A 405 -29.95 106.92 11.11
C VAL A 405 -31.23 106.48 10.39
N GLY A 406 -31.32 105.20 10.02
CA GLY A 406 -32.49 104.62 9.34
C GLY A 406 -32.35 104.39 7.81
N THR A 407 -31.26 104.81 7.18
CA THR A 407 -31.02 104.67 5.73
C THR A 407 -30.16 103.45 5.38
N GLN A 408 -30.60 102.26 5.78
CA GLN A 408 -29.97 101.00 5.33
C GLN A 408 -30.52 100.58 3.96
N LEU A 409 -29.64 100.39 2.99
CA LEU A 409 -30.04 99.83 1.69
C LEU A 409 -30.45 98.35 1.87
N PRO A 410 -31.69 97.95 1.58
CA PRO A 410 -32.13 96.55 1.68
C PRO A 410 -31.38 95.62 0.70
N GLU A 411 -30.81 96.18 -0.37
CA GLU A 411 -29.95 95.46 -1.29
C GLU A 411 -28.64 94.98 -0.63
N ALA A 412 -28.04 95.78 0.24
CA ALA A 412 -26.77 95.46 0.89
C ALA A 412 -26.92 94.28 1.87
N SER A 413 -28.03 94.20 2.61
CA SER A 413 -28.32 93.08 3.50
C SER A 413 -28.60 91.79 2.71
N ARG A 414 -29.32 91.87 1.59
CA ARG A 414 -29.56 90.73 0.67
C ARG A 414 -28.27 90.23 0.03
N LEU A 415 -27.37 91.12 -0.39
CA LEU A 415 -26.06 90.75 -0.95
C LEU A 415 -25.11 90.17 0.09
N ALA A 416 -25.12 90.68 1.33
CA ALA A 416 -24.38 90.07 2.44
C ALA A 416 -24.87 88.64 2.72
N GLN A 417 -26.19 88.44 2.83
CA GLN A 417 -26.79 87.11 2.99
C GLN A 417 -26.45 86.16 1.83
N GLY A 418 -26.46 86.65 0.59
CA GLY A 418 -26.05 85.88 -0.59
C GLY A 418 -24.57 85.50 -0.57
N THR A 419 -23.71 86.42 -0.14
CA THR A 419 -22.26 86.20 0.00
C THR A 419 -21.96 85.17 1.09
N ASP A 420 -22.66 85.24 2.22
CA ASP A 420 -22.50 84.29 3.32
C ASP A 420 -22.96 82.89 2.92
N LYS A 421 -24.09 82.77 2.21
CA LYS A 421 -24.55 81.50 1.63
C LYS A 421 -23.51 80.92 0.68
N LEU A 422 -23.00 81.73 -0.25
CA LEU A 422 -21.96 81.32 -1.19
C LEU A 422 -20.68 80.88 -0.46
N GLN A 423 -20.25 81.59 0.57
CA GLN A 423 -19.08 81.26 1.37
C GLN A 423 -19.24 79.93 2.12
N ARG A 424 -20.43 79.65 2.67
CA ARG A 424 -20.74 78.34 3.29
C ARG A 424 -20.68 77.22 2.26
N HIS A 425 -21.24 77.43 1.06
CA HIS A 425 -21.19 76.43 -0.01
C HIS A 425 -19.76 76.19 -0.50
N ILE A 426 -18.94 77.23 -0.67
CA ILE A 426 -17.51 77.08 -1.00
C ILE A 426 -16.82 76.21 0.05
N SER A 427 -17.00 76.53 1.33
CA SER A 427 -16.40 75.78 2.44
C SER A 427 -16.86 74.31 2.46
N HIS A 428 -18.12 74.05 2.09
CA HIS A 428 -18.67 72.70 2.00
C HIS A 428 -18.06 71.92 0.82
N VAL A 429 -18.02 72.52 -0.38
CA VAL A 429 -17.42 71.91 -1.58
C VAL A 429 -15.94 71.61 -1.35
N GLU A 430 -15.20 72.49 -0.66
CA GLU A 430 -13.80 72.25 -0.31
C GLU A 430 -13.60 71.06 0.63
N LYS A 431 -14.48 70.89 1.63
CA LYS A 431 -14.47 69.71 2.51
C LYS A 431 -14.71 68.44 1.70
N ASN A 432 -15.76 68.42 0.88
CA ASN A 432 -16.09 67.28 0.02
C ASN A 432 -14.93 66.96 -0.95
N LEU A 433 -14.28 67.98 -1.52
CA LEU A 433 -13.16 67.80 -2.43
C LEU A 433 -11.93 67.22 -1.71
N LYS A 434 -11.64 67.65 -0.48
CA LYS A 434 -10.58 67.06 0.36
C LYS A 434 -10.86 65.59 0.66
N GLU A 435 -12.10 65.24 1.00
CA GLU A 435 -12.53 63.86 1.24
C GLU A 435 -12.43 63.00 -0.03
N LEU A 436 -12.87 63.51 -1.18
CA LEU A 436 -12.74 62.85 -2.48
C LEU A 436 -11.27 62.60 -2.87
N LEU A 437 -10.39 63.56 -2.61
CA LEU A 437 -8.96 63.40 -2.89
C LEU A 437 -8.31 62.38 -1.93
N ALA A 438 -8.68 62.38 -0.66
CA ALA A 438 -8.19 61.41 0.32
C ALA A 438 -8.63 59.98 -0.03
N THR A 439 -9.92 59.80 -0.35
CA THR A 439 -10.47 58.51 -0.78
C THR A 439 -9.86 58.03 -2.10
N HIS A 440 -9.64 58.92 -3.07
CA HIS A 440 -8.94 58.58 -4.32
C HIS A 440 -7.49 58.11 -4.07
N LYS A 441 -6.75 58.78 -3.18
CA LYS A 441 -5.39 58.36 -2.79
C LYS A 441 -5.40 56.98 -2.14
N ASN A 442 -6.33 56.73 -1.21
CA ASN A 442 -6.48 55.45 -0.53
C ASN A 442 -6.81 54.32 -1.54
N LEU A 443 -7.77 54.55 -2.44
CA LEU A 443 -8.13 53.59 -3.48
C LEU A 443 -6.98 53.32 -4.46
N THR A 444 -6.19 54.34 -4.79
CA THR A 444 -5.00 54.17 -5.63
C THR A 444 -3.94 53.29 -4.93
N GLY A 445 -3.76 53.48 -3.61
CA GLY A 445 -2.92 52.61 -2.79
C GLY A 445 -3.41 51.16 -2.78
N SER A 446 -4.71 50.96 -2.51
CA SER A 446 -5.34 49.63 -2.51
C SER A 446 -5.26 48.95 -3.88
N LEU A 447 -5.44 49.67 -4.99
CA LEU A 447 -5.30 49.14 -6.34
C LEU A 447 -3.87 48.63 -6.59
N LYS A 448 -2.85 49.39 -6.17
CA LYS A 448 -1.45 48.94 -6.27
C LYS A 448 -1.21 47.66 -5.46
N CYS A 449 -1.75 47.59 -4.24
CA CYS A 449 -1.67 46.37 -3.43
C CYS A 449 -2.35 45.18 -4.10
N LYS A 450 -3.54 45.37 -4.69
CA LYS A 450 -4.26 44.31 -5.42
C LYS A 450 -3.51 43.85 -6.66
N LYS A 451 -2.86 44.76 -7.39
CA LYS A 451 -2.00 44.43 -8.53
C LYS A 451 -0.83 43.53 -8.11
N ILE A 452 -0.10 43.91 -7.06
CA ILE A 452 1.02 43.10 -6.53
C ILE A 452 0.51 41.75 -6.01
N GLY A 453 -0.62 41.72 -5.30
CA GLY A 453 -1.24 40.49 -4.83
C GLY A 453 -1.57 39.52 -5.97
N TYR A 454 -2.17 40.03 -7.05
CA TYR A 454 -2.45 39.25 -8.26
C TYR A 454 -1.17 38.70 -8.91
N GLU A 455 -0.13 39.52 -9.07
CA GLU A 455 1.15 39.09 -9.67
C GLU A 455 1.82 37.98 -8.85
N VAL A 456 1.76 38.07 -7.52
CA VAL A 456 2.26 37.02 -6.62
C VAL A 456 1.48 35.72 -6.81
N ASP A 457 0.14 35.75 -6.74
CA ASP A 457 -0.67 34.55 -6.91
C ASP A 457 -0.52 33.94 -8.33
N TYR A 458 -0.36 34.78 -9.36
CA TYR A 458 -0.02 34.34 -10.72
C TYR A 458 1.32 33.61 -10.78
N ASN A 459 2.36 34.17 -10.14
CA ASN A 459 3.68 33.54 -10.09
C ASN A 459 3.65 32.19 -9.36
N VAL A 460 2.83 32.06 -8.31
CA VAL A 460 2.60 30.78 -7.63
C VAL A 460 1.98 29.76 -8.58
N VAL A 461 0.86 30.09 -9.23
CA VAL A 461 0.21 29.18 -10.19
C VAL A 461 1.18 28.76 -11.29
N ARG A 462 1.95 29.71 -11.84
CA ARG A 462 2.96 29.44 -12.86
C ARG A 462 4.07 28.52 -12.36
N LEU A 463 4.57 28.71 -11.15
CA LEU A 463 5.58 27.84 -10.53
C LEU A 463 5.07 26.40 -10.45
N ARG A 464 3.83 26.22 -10.00
CA ARG A 464 3.23 24.89 -9.82
C ARG A 464 3.01 24.17 -11.15
N LEU A 465 2.57 24.89 -12.18
CA LEU A 465 2.44 24.33 -13.53
C LEU A 465 3.80 23.90 -14.10
N ARG A 466 4.83 24.73 -13.96
CA ARG A 466 6.19 24.39 -14.43
C ARG A 466 6.75 23.15 -13.74
N GLN A 467 6.60 23.07 -12.42
CA GLN A 467 7.17 21.96 -11.65
C GLN A 467 6.32 20.68 -11.70
N ARG A 468 5.11 20.73 -12.25
CA ARG A 468 4.27 19.56 -12.51
C ARG A 468 4.75 18.72 -13.71
N HIS A 469 5.62 19.26 -14.55
CA HIS A 469 6.18 18.48 -15.67
C HIS A 469 7.05 17.31 -15.19
N GLN A 470 6.91 16.19 -15.90
CA GLN A 470 7.48 14.87 -15.56
C GLN A 470 9.03 14.86 -15.58
N HIS A 471 9.66 15.77 -16.32
CA HIS A 471 11.12 15.84 -16.46
C HIS A 471 11.85 16.57 -15.32
N MET A 472 11.13 17.24 -14.42
CA MET A 472 11.76 17.95 -13.30
C MET A 472 12.01 16.99 -12.13
N CYS A 473 13.27 16.65 -11.85
CA CYS A 473 13.61 15.78 -10.72
C CYS A 473 13.59 16.53 -9.38
N TYR A 474 13.58 15.79 -8.26
CA TYR A 474 13.61 16.37 -6.90
C TYR A 474 14.85 17.26 -6.68
N GLU A 475 16.03 16.81 -7.12
CA GLU A 475 17.30 17.54 -6.94
C GLU A 475 17.31 18.87 -7.70
N GLN A 476 16.82 18.88 -8.93
CA GLN A 476 16.65 20.10 -9.73
C GLN A 476 15.66 21.07 -9.06
N ALA A 477 14.54 20.56 -8.52
CA ALA A 477 13.59 21.37 -7.77
C ALA A 477 14.22 21.94 -6.49
N GLN A 478 15.09 21.18 -5.81
CA GLN A 478 15.78 21.61 -4.59
C GLN A 478 16.81 22.71 -4.86
N ARG A 479 17.58 22.64 -5.95
CA ARG A 479 18.51 23.72 -6.35
C ARG A 479 17.77 25.04 -6.57
N LEU A 480 16.61 24.98 -7.23
CA LEU A 480 15.73 26.14 -7.41
C LEU A 480 15.16 26.70 -6.10
N VAL A 481 15.13 25.94 -4.98
CA VAL A 481 14.70 26.47 -3.67
C VAL A 481 15.78 27.37 -3.06
N ASN A 482 17.05 27.05 -3.29
CA ASN A 482 18.17 27.73 -2.64
C ASN A 482 18.54 29.05 -3.33
N ASP A 483 18.33 29.13 -4.65
CA ASP A 483 18.74 30.29 -5.46
C ASP A 483 17.59 31.27 -5.80
N TRP A 484 16.35 30.99 -5.37
CA TRP A 484 15.19 31.76 -5.81
C TRP A 484 14.82 32.91 -4.86
N ASP A 485 15.33 34.11 -5.17
CA ASP A 485 14.75 35.39 -4.73
C ASP A 485 13.92 35.99 -5.89
N PRO A 486 12.61 36.26 -5.73
CA PRO A 486 11.78 36.87 -6.77
C PRO A 486 12.25 38.28 -7.22
N ARG A 487 13.23 38.89 -6.54
CA ARG A 487 13.86 40.16 -6.93
C ARG A 487 15.04 40.00 -7.88
N THR A 488 15.53 38.78 -8.08
CA THR A 488 16.63 38.46 -8.99
C THR A 488 16.12 37.54 -10.10
N PRO A 489 16.26 37.91 -11.39
CA PRO A 489 15.98 36.97 -12.47
C PRO A 489 16.92 35.76 -12.37
N PRO A 490 16.48 34.56 -12.78
CA PRO A 490 17.34 33.39 -12.80
C PRO A 490 18.56 33.69 -13.69
N ARG A 491 19.77 33.48 -13.15
CA ARG A 491 20.99 33.49 -13.96
C ARG A 491 20.82 32.44 -15.05
N ALA A 492 20.90 32.86 -16.31
CA ALA A 492 21.13 31.93 -17.40
C ALA A 492 22.44 31.19 -17.08
N GLU A 493 22.38 29.86 -16.99
CA GLU A 493 23.61 29.07 -16.97
C GLU A 493 24.38 29.36 -18.27
N PRO A 494 25.70 29.56 -18.21
CA PRO A 494 26.49 29.70 -19.42
C PRO A 494 26.42 28.37 -20.18
N ASP A 495 26.05 28.45 -21.46
CA ASP A 495 26.10 27.31 -22.38
C ASP A 495 27.45 26.60 -22.25
N ALA A 496 27.43 25.41 -21.65
CA ALA A 496 28.54 24.48 -21.68
C ALA A 496 28.58 23.83 -23.08
N ALA A 497 28.93 24.64 -24.08
CA ALA A 497 29.21 24.20 -25.44
C ALA A 497 30.35 25.05 -26.01
N SER A 498 31.53 24.92 -25.42
CA SER A 498 32.81 25.10 -26.11
C SER A 498 33.94 24.52 -25.27
N LYS A 499 34.24 23.24 -25.50
CA LYS A 499 35.59 22.68 -25.63
C LYS A 499 35.50 21.23 -26.07
#